data_AF-A0A937P5A0-F1
#
_entry.id   AF-A0A937P5A0-F1
#
_cell.length_a   1.000
_cell.length_b   1.000
_cell.length_c   1.000
_cell.angle_alpha   90.00
_cell.angle_beta   90.00
_cell.angle_gamma   90.00
#
_symmetry.space_group_name_H-M   'P 1'
#
loop_
_entity.id
_entity.type
_entity.pdbx_description
1 polymer ?
#
loop_
_entity_poly.entity_id
_entity_poly.type
_entity_poly.pdbx_seq_one_letter_code
_entity_poly.pdbx_strand_id
1 'polypeptide(L)'
;MPRILFFDIEINKKTRRVEKTGAVFDGVVFRDTSIKMFEDFSQNATYICGHNIINHDLEILKNTEISPDFFRKKTRERLNRIFQKKYAKMLMLSISLKKTLKRWLIHLH
;
A
#
# COMPACT_ATOMS: atom_id res chain seq x y z
N MET A 1 15.86 13.25 -2.15
CA MET A 1 15.14 12.44 -1.13
C MET A 1 14.89 11.03 -1.66
N PRO A 2 14.82 9.99 -0.81
CA PRO A 2 14.41 8.66 -1.27
C PRO A 2 12.99 8.71 -1.82
N ARG A 3 12.79 8.20 -3.03
CA ARG A 3 11.49 8.10 -3.74
C ARG A 3 10.74 6.89 -3.21
N ILE A 4 10.01 7.08 -2.12
CA ILE A 4 9.33 5.99 -1.39
C ILE A 4 7.84 6.02 -1.70
N LEU A 5 7.34 4.93 -2.25
CA LEU A 5 5.92 4.63 -2.39
C LEU A 5 5.44 3.86 -1.16
N PHE A 6 4.37 4.33 -0.54
CA PHE A 6 3.63 3.58 0.46
C PHE A 6 2.36 3.07 -0.18
N PHE A 7 2.04 1.80 -0.03
CA PHE A 7 0.78 1.28 -0.53
C PHE A 7 0.23 0.14 0.32
N ASP A 8 -1.06 -0.11 0.11
CA ASP A 8 -1.84 -1.19 0.68
C ASP A 8 -2.88 -1.59 -0.37
N ILE A 9 -3.20 -2.88 -0.45
CA ILE A 9 -4.24 -3.39 -1.36
C ILE A 9 -5.44 -3.94 -0.56
N GLU A 10 -6.65 -3.58 -0.99
CA GLU A 10 -7.87 -4.22 -0.55
C GLU A 10 -8.13 -5.42 -1.49
N ILE A 11 -8.27 -6.62 -0.92
CA ILE A 11 -8.55 -7.84 -1.68
C ILE A 11 -9.92 -8.43 -1.36
N ASN A 12 -10.52 -9.07 -2.35
CA ASN A 12 -11.65 -9.94 -2.12
C ASN A 12 -11.19 -11.20 -1.38
N LYS A 13 -11.74 -11.45 -0.19
CA LYS A 13 -11.31 -12.59 0.66
C LYS A 13 -11.57 -13.96 0.05
N LYS A 14 -12.55 -14.10 -0.84
CA LYS A 14 -12.91 -15.38 -1.47
C LYS A 14 -12.09 -15.65 -2.72
N THR A 15 -12.00 -14.65 -3.61
CA THR A 15 -11.33 -14.80 -4.91
C THR A 15 -9.85 -14.44 -4.88
N ARG A 16 -9.39 -13.81 -3.79
CA ARG A 16 -8.04 -13.23 -3.64
C ARG A 16 -7.67 -12.19 -4.72
N ARG A 17 -8.65 -11.67 -5.46
CA ARG A 17 -8.46 -10.61 -6.44
C ARG A 17 -8.33 -9.25 -5.76
N VAL A 18 -7.51 -8.37 -6.32
CA VAL A 18 -7.41 -6.98 -5.89
C VAL A 18 -8.72 -6.26 -6.24
N GLU A 19 -9.36 -5.69 -5.23
CA GLU A 19 -10.56 -4.84 -5.39
C GLU A 19 -10.20 -3.37 -5.42
N LYS A 20 -9.14 -2.97 -4.69
CA LYS A 20 -8.67 -1.59 -4.66
C LYS A 20 -7.20 -1.51 -4.30
N THR A 21 -6.52 -0.53 -4.86
CA THR A 21 -5.17 -0.13 -4.48
C THR A 21 -5.21 1.25 -3.84
N GLY A 22 -4.57 1.40 -2.68
CA GLY A 22 -4.38 2.67 -2.00
C GLY A 22 -2.90 2.96 -1.90
N ALA A 23 -2.45 4.12 -2.39
CA ALA A 23 -1.04 4.45 -2.40
C ALA A 23 -0.76 5.93 -2.12
N VAL A 24 0.47 6.19 -1.68
CA VAL A 24 1.00 7.51 -1.38
C VAL A 24 2.41 7.60 -1.91
N PHE A 25 2.66 8.61 -2.74
CA PHE A 25 3.97 8.90 -3.32
C PHE A 25 4.23 10.39 -3.35
N ASP A 26 5.36 10.85 -2.79
CA ASP A 26 5.73 12.27 -2.73
C ASP A 26 4.60 13.20 -2.24
N GLY A 27 3.77 12.73 -1.30
CA GLY A 27 2.64 13.48 -0.74
C GLY A 27 1.34 13.37 -1.54
N VAL A 28 1.39 12.86 -2.77
CA VAL A 28 0.22 12.61 -3.61
C VAL A 28 -0.43 11.30 -3.20
N VAL A 29 -1.76 11.29 -3.14
CA VAL A 29 -2.55 10.12 -2.80
C VAL A 29 -3.17 9.54 -4.06
N PHE A 30 -3.09 8.22 -4.20
CA PHE A 30 -3.71 7.44 -5.26
C PHE A 30 -4.69 6.44 -4.65
N ARG A 31 -5.86 6.30 -5.27
CA ARG A 31 -6.88 5.32 -4.88
C ARG A 31 -7.69 4.95 -6.11
N ASP A 32 -7.53 3.71 -6.58
CA ASP A 32 -8.22 3.22 -7.78
C ASP A 32 -8.42 1.70 -7.69
N THR A 33 -9.18 1.14 -8.62
CA THR A 33 -9.32 -0.31 -8.81
C THR A 33 -8.40 -0.84 -9.93
N SER A 34 -7.85 0.04 -10.76
CA SER A 34 -6.99 -0.30 -11.89
C SER A 34 -5.55 -0.57 -11.47
N ILE A 35 -5.07 -1.79 -11.71
CA ILE A 35 -3.66 -2.16 -11.52
C ILE A 35 -2.74 -1.36 -12.44
N LYS A 36 -3.15 -1.09 -13.67
CA LYS A 36 -2.37 -0.30 -14.62
C LYS A 36 -2.15 1.13 -14.14
N MET A 37 -3.21 1.78 -13.66
CA MET A 37 -3.11 3.13 -13.11
C MET A 37 -2.22 3.17 -11.85
N PHE A 38 -2.28 2.12 -11.03
CA PHE A 38 -1.39 1.97 -9.88
C PHE A 38 0.08 1.80 -10.30
N GLU A 39 0.34 1.01 -11.34
CA GLU A 39 1.67 0.83 -11.90
C GLU A 39 2.24 2.17 -12.39
N ASP A 40 1.48 2.91 -13.19
CA ASP A 40 1.86 4.22 -13.71
C ASP A 40 2.15 5.20 -12.56
N PHE A 41 1.29 5.22 -11.53
CA PHE A 41 1.51 6.01 -10.33
C PHE A 41 2.81 5.64 -9.59
N SER A 42 3.15 4.36 -9.58
CA SER A 42 4.33 3.82 -8.89
C SER A 42 5.64 3.97 -9.65
N GLN A 43 5.61 4.30 -10.95
CA GLN A 43 6.73 4.16 -11.89
C GLN A 43 8.02 4.82 -11.37
N ASN A 44 7.84 5.96 -10.71
CA ASN A 44 8.89 6.83 -10.24
C ASN A 44 9.48 6.47 -8.87
N ALA A 45 8.94 5.45 -8.21
CA ALA A 45 9.37 5.01 -6.89
C ALA A 45 10.58 4.08 -6.97
N THR A 46 11.58 4.34 -6.13
CA THR A 46 12.75 3.46 -5.94
C THR A 46 12.51 2.45 -4.82
N TYR A 47 11.74 2.85 -3.82
CA TYR A 47 11.40 2.04 -2.66
C TYR A 47 9.89 1.85 -2.57
N ILE A 48 9.48 0.66 -2.15
CA ILE A 48 8.08 0.35 -1.82
C ILE A 48 7.97 -0.07 -0.37
N CYS A 49 6.94 0.41 0.31
CA CYS A 49 6.71 0.19 1.72
C CYS A 49 5.23 -0.07 2.01
N GLY A 50 4.94 -0.89 3.01
CA GLY A 50 3.58 -1.23 3.41
C GLY A 50 3.58 -2.10 4.65
N HIS A 51 2.40 -2.34 5.22
CA HIS A 51 2.28 -3.22 6.38
C HIS A 51 2.22 -4.67 5.91
N ASN A 52 3.23 -5.48 6.24
CA ASN A 52 3.34 -6.88 5.80
C ASN A 52 3.34 -7.06 4.26
N ILE A 53 3.93 -6.08 3.56
CA ILE A 53 3.96 -6.00 2.09
C ILE A 53 4.62 -7.21 1.42
N ILE A 54 5.63 -7.85 2.04
CA ILE A 54 6.33 -8.98 1.41
C ILE A 54 5.44 -10.21 1.37
N ASN A 55 4.80 -10.54 2.49
CA ASN A 55 4.04 -11.78 2.66
C ASN A 55 2.53 -11.63 2.35
N HIS A 56 2.10 -10.47 1.86
CA HIS A 56 0.70 -10.23 1.54
C HIS A 56 0.57 -9.52 0.19
N ASP A 57 0.87 -8.23 0.14
CA ASP A 57 0.55 -7.39 -1.02
C ASP A 57 1.35 -7.82 -2.26
N LEU A 58 2.65 -8.08 -2.12
CA LEU A 58 3.49 -8.51 -3.25
C LEU A 58 3.12 -9.91 -3.76
N GLU A 59 2.70 -10.82 -2.88
CA GLU A 59 2.24 -12.15 -3.31
C GLU A 59 0.95 -12.06 -4.12
N ILE A 60 0.02 -11.19 -3.71
CA ILE A 60 -1.21 -10.96 -4.47
C ILE A 60 -0.89 -10.29 -5.80
N LEU A 61 -0.06 -9.24 -5.81
CA LEU A 61 0.29 -8.49 -7.03
C LEU A 61 0.98 -9.35 -8.08
N LYS A 62 1.74 -10.38 -7.70
CA LYS A 62 2.32 -11.35 -8.65
C LYS A 62 1.28 -12.09 -9.48
N ASN A 63 0.04 -12.17 -9.01
CA ASN A 63 -1.09 -12.80 -9.71
C ASN A 63 -1.95 -11.78 -10.48
N THR A 64 -1.40 -10.61 -10.80
CA THR A 64 -2.08 -9.53 -11.53
C THR A 64 -1.32 -9.16 -12.80
N GLU A 65 -1.90 -8.26 -13.59
CA GLU A 65 -1.32 -7.74 -14.84
C GLU A 65 -0.13 -6.77 -14.63
N ILE A 66 0.32 -6.55 -13.38
CA ILE A 66 1.39 -5.59 -13.08
C ILE A 66 2.73 -6.04 -13.68
N SER A 67 3.49 -5.11 -14.24
CA SER A 67 4.79 -5.44 -14.83
C SER A 67 5.77 -6.07 -13.83
N PRO A 68 6.58 -7.07 -14.24
CA PRO A 68 7.68 -7.59 -13.46
C PRO A 68 8.67 -6.52 -12.95
N ASP A 69 8.81 -5.40 -13.67
CA ASP A 69 9.69 -4.29 -13.26
C ASP A 69 9.23 -3.62 -11.96
N PHE A 70 7.95 -3.74 -11.60
CA PHE A 70 7.47 -3.27 -10.30
C PHE A 70 8.21 -3.95 -9.13
N PHE A 71 8.45 -5.25 -9.24
CA PHE A 71 9.09 -6.05 -8.19
C PHE A 71 10.61 -5.84 -8.09
N ARG A 72 11.21 -5.09 -9.02
CA ARG A 72 12.63 -4.70 -8.94
C ARG A 72 12.87 -3.54 -7.97
N LYS A 73 11.81 -2.86 -7.54
CA LYS A 73 11.88 -1.78 -6.53
C LYS A 73 12.29 -2.35 -5.17
N LYS A 74 13.05 -1.59 -4.39
CA LYS A 74 13.53 -2.03 -3.07
C LYS A 74 12.38 -2.06 -2.06
N THR A 75 12.15 -3.21 -1.42
CA THR A 75 11.03 -3.38 -0.48
C THR A 75 11.46 -3.15 0.98
N ARG A 76 10.60 -2.50 1.77
CA ARG A 76 10.73 -2.40 3.25
C ARG A 76 9.38 -2.56 3.92
N GLU A 77 9.25 -3.52 4.85
CA GLU A 77 8.00 -3.73 5.60
C GLU A 77 7.86 -2.79 6.80
N ARG A 78 8.94 -2.60 7.56
CA ARG A 78 8.88 -1.90 8.84
C ARG A 78 9.41 -0.50 8.70
N LEU A 79 8.49 0.47 8.73
CA LEU A 79 8.82 1.87 8.90
C LEU A 79 8.87 2.20 10.38
N ASN A 80 9.70 3.17 10.76
CA ASN A 80 9.69 3.71 12.11
C ASN A 80 8.28 4.18 12.47
N ARG A 81 7.89 4.00 13.73
CA ARG A 81 6.54 4.21 14.27
C ARG A 81 5.97 5.61 13.96
N ILE A 82 6.83 6.62 13.85
CA ILE A 82 6.49 8.00 13.45
C ILE A 82 6.02 8.06 11.99
N PHE A 83 6.76 7.40 11.09
CA PHE A 83 6.38 7.28 9.68
C PHE A 83 5.04 6.54 9.60
N GLN A 84 4.90 5.37 10.22
CA GLN A 84 3.64 4.61 10.22
C GLN A 84 2.43 5.44 10.65
N LYS A 85 2.53 6.23 11.73
CA LYS A 85 1.43 7.11 12.16
C LYS A 85 1.09 8.20 11.14
N LYS A 86 2.11 8.82 10.52
CA LYS A 86 1.91 9.85 9.49
C LYS A 86 1.26 9.28 8.23
N TYR A 87 1.72 8.11 7.76
CA TYR A 87 1.13 7.44 6.58
C TYR A 87 -0.23 6.84 6.85
N ALA A 88 -0.43 6.19 8.00
CA ALA A 88 -1.75 5.70 8.40
C ALA A 88 -2.75 6.85 8.44
N LYS A 89 -2.36 8.03 8.93
CA LYS A 89 -3.23 9.21 8.89
C LYS A 89 -3.54 9.64 7.44
N MET A 90 -2.55 9.65 6.54
CA MET A 90 -2.73 9.99 5.12
C MET A 90 -3.61 8.99 4.35
N LEU A 91 -3.37 7.69 4.53
CA LEU A 91 -4.16 6.61 3.94
C LEU A 91 -5.57 6.53 4.56
N MET A 92 -5.73 6.77 5.86
CA MET A 92 -7.07 6.82 6.50
C MET A 92 -7.90 8.04 6.10
N LEU A 93 -7.25 9.14 5.71
CA LEU A 93 -7.95 10.31 5.14
C LEU A 93 -8.47 10.02 3.72
N SER A 94 -7.93 9.03 3.01
CA SER A 94 -8.33 8.66 1.65
C SER A 94 -9.15 7.37 1.55
N ILE A 95 -8.98 6.43 2.49
CA ILE A 95 -9.76 5.21 2.64
C ILE A 95 -10.82 5.47 3.73
N SER A 96 -12.04 5.84 3.32
CA SER A 96 -13.25 5.96 4.16
C SER A 96 -13.17 5.17 5.48
N LEU A 97 -13.01 5.89 6.60
CA LEU A 97 -13.03 5.35 7.95
C LEU A 97 -14.23 4.41 8.17
N LYS A 98 -13.99 3.24 8.81
CA LYS A 98 -14.79 2.81 10.00
C LYS A 98 -14.37 1.49 10.66
N LYS A 99 -13.71 0.53 10.00
CA LYS A 99 -13.51 -0.81 10.61
C LYS A 99 -12.14 -1.09 11.24
N THR A 100 -11.06 -0.49 10.74
CA THR A 100 -9.69 -0.88 11.15
C THR A 100 -9.16 -0.10 12.37
N LEU A 101 -9.65 1.13 12.60
CA LEU A 101 -9.29 1.97 13.75
C LEU A 101 -9.64 1.32 15.10
N LYS A 102 -10.76 0.58 15.17
CA LYS A 102 -11.17 -0.10 16.40
C LYS A 102 -10.19 -1.21 16.79
N ARG A 103 -9.57 -1.91 15.83
CA ARG A 103 -8.62 -3.01 16.12
C ARG A 103 -7.22 -2.52 16.52
N TRP A 104 -6.76 -1.43 15.91
CA TRP A 104 -5.44 -0.86 16.19
C TRP A 104 -5.39 -0.02 17.48
N LEU A 105 -6.49 0.63 17.87
CA LEU A 105 -6.56 1.36 19.14
C LEU A 105 -6.58 0.45 20.37
N ILE A 106 -7.13 -0.76 20.26
CA ILE A 106 -7.26 -1.71 21.39
C ILE A 106 -5.91 -2.32 21.81
N HIS A 107 -4.91 -2.35 20.92
CA HIS A 107 -3.59 -2.93 21.20
C HIS A 107 -2.52 -1.89 21.57
N LEU A 108 -2.95 -0.65 21.90
CA LEU A 108 -2.06 0.46 22.27
C LEU A 108 -2.20 0.93 23.73
N HIS A 109 -2.90 0.15 24.56
CA HIS A 109 -2.91 0.31 26.02
C HIS A 109 -1.97 -0.69 26.69
#